data_AF-A0A5C6C4R2-F1
#
_entry.id   AF-A0A5C6C4R2-F1
#
_cell.length_a   1.000
_cell.length_b   1.000
_cell.length_c   1.000
_cell.angle_alpha   90.00
_cell.angle_beta   90.00
_cell.angle_gamma   90.00
#
_symmetry.space_group_name_H-M   'P 1'
#
loop_
_entity.id
_entity.type
_entity.pdbx_description
1 polymer ?
#
loop_
_entity_poly.entity_id
_entity_poly.type
_entity_poly.pdbx_seq_one_letter_code
_entity_poly.pdbx_strand_id
1 'polypeptide(L)'
;MNRKPIIFALVLLLIVLAIGLRPSERTDDIAMVGQTVPVNFKNYGSGALLDSTTLLHTYAAPDGRFRAAADANGLVRMVIPVADDFRSPEGISQSSTFAAVKEVTDSALRKVPGYGYLLDMPSGWTAVFCVGNGMTDSEPNDNTWVTFICQR
;
A
#
# COMPACT_ATOMS: atom_id res chain seq x y z
N MET A 1 -8.03 43.94 -34.86
CA MET A 1 -8.63 42.63 -34.46
C MET A 1 -8.12 42.25 -33.07
N ASN A 2 -9.02 42.11 -32.10
CA ASN A 2 -8.70 41.83 -30.70
C ASN A 2 -8.47 40.31 -30.51
N ARG A 3 -7.21 39.88 -30.36
CA ARG A 3 -6.83 38.44 -30.30
C ARG A 3 -6.98 37.80 -28.91
N LYS A 4 -7.33 38.58 -27.88
CA LYS A 4 -7.45 38.12 -26.48
C LYS A 4 -8.46 36.98 -26.22
N PRO A 5 -9.66 36.92 -26.84
CA PRO A 5 -10.61 35.85 -26.52
C PRO A 5 -10.19 34.48 -27.08
N ILE A 6 -9.42 34.45 -28.17
CA ILE A 6 -8.95 33.20 -28.78
C ILE A 6 -7.90 32.52 -27.90
N ILE A 7 -6.99 33.30 -27.32
CA ILE A 7 -5.94 32.77 -26.44
C ILE A 7 -6.56 32.18 -25.16
N PHE A 8 -7.57 32.84 -24.59
CA PHE A 8 -8.24 32.36 -23.37
C PHE A 8 -8.99 31.04 -23.59
N ALA A 9 -9.68 30.90 -24.74
CA ALA A 9 -10.35 29.66 -25.11
C ALA A 9 -9.37 28.50 -25.32
N LEU A 10 -8.19 28.76 -25.92
CA LEU A 10 -7.18 27.74 -26.16
C LEU A 10 -6.53 27.24 -24.87
N VAL A 11 -6.25 28.15 -23.92
CA VAL A 11 -5.71 27.80 -22.60
C VAL A 11 -6.72 26.99 -21.79
N LEU A 12 -8.00 27.36 -21.81
CA LEU A 12 -9.05 26.60 -21.12
C LEU A 12 -9.21 25.20 -21.72
N LEU A 13 -9.17 25.07 -23.05
CA LEU A 13 -9.24 23.78 -23.74
C LEU A 13 -8.06 22.87 -23.40
N LEU A 14 -6.84 23.42 -23.32
CA LEU A 14 -5.64 22.67 -22.92
C LEU A 14 -5.70 22.23 -21.45
N ILE A 15 -6.25 23.03 -20.54
CA ILE A 15 -6.47 22.64 -19.14
C ILE A 15 -7.51 21.51 -19.05
N VAL A 16 -8.62 21.60 -19.78
CA VAL A 16 -9.65 20.55 -19.79
C VAL A 16 -9.11 19.25 -20.41
N LEU A 17 -8.30 19.32 -21.46
CA LEU A 17 -7.62 18.16 -22.04
C LEU A 17 -6.58 17.55 -21.08
N ALA A 18 -5.83 18.38 -20.36
CA ALA A 18 -4.87 17.91 -19.36
C ALA A 18 -5.55 17.23 -18.15
N ILE A 19 -6.76 17.67 -17.79
CA ILE A 19 -7.56 17.05 -16.72
C ILE A 19 -8.25 15.77 -17.21
N GLY A 20 -8.71 15.73 -18.46
CA GLY A 20 -9.40 14.58 -19.06
C GLY A 20 -8.49 13.43 -19.51
N LEU A 21 -7.18 13.63 -19.56
CA LEU A 21 -6.18 12.62 -19.91
C LEU A 21 -5.41 12.08 -18.70
N ARG A 22 -6.01 12.07 -17.51
CA ARG A 22 -5.50 11.15 -16.50
C ARG A 22 -5.77 9.73 -17.03
N PRO A 23 -4.75 8.92 -17.32
CA PRO A 23 -5.00 7.51 -17.59
C PRO A 23 -5.85 7.00 -16.44
N SER A 24 -7.02 6.46 -16.78
CA SER A 24 -7.83 5.69 -15.85
C SER A 24 -6.88 4.76 -15.13
N GLU A 25 -6.51 5.08 -13.89
CA GLU A 25 -5.76 4.14 -13.05
C GLU A 25 -6.63 2.90 -13.06
N ARG A 26 -6.14 1.85 -13.71
CA ARG A 26 -6.89 0.61 -13.85
C ARG A 26 -7.16 0.11 -12.44
N THR A 27 -8.38 0.33 -11.98
CA THR A 27 -8.86 -0.15 -10.68
C THR A 27 -8.83 -1.68 -10.61
N ASP A 28 -8.69 -2.34 -11.75
CA ASP A 28 -8.63 -3.80 -11.90
C ASP A 28 -7.28 -4.41 -11.46
N ASP A 29 -6.27 -3.57 -11.18
CA ASP A 29 -4.92 -4.01 -10.84
C ASP A 29 -4.66 -4.08 -9.32
N ILE A 30 -5.61 -3.65 -8.48
CA ILE A 30 -5.52 -3.73 -7.02
C ILE A 30 -6.61 -4.66 -6.50
N ALA A 31 -6.20 -5.72 -5.80
CA ALA A 31 -7.14 -6.56 -5.06
C ALA A 31 -7.63 -5.81 -3.81
N MET A 32 -8.89 -5.96 -3.44
CA MET A 32 -9.45 -5.35 -2.23
C MET A 32 -9.59 -6.39 -1.11
N VAL A 33 -9.28 -5.99 0.13
CA VAL A 33 -9.54 -6.82 1.31
C VAL A 33 -11.03 -7.19 1.36
N GLY A 34 -11.30 -8.48 1.62
CA GLY A 34 -12.65 -9.02 1.69
C GLY A 34 -13.26 -9.38 0.33
N GLN A 35 -12.54 -9.25 -0.78
CA GLN A 35 -12.97 -9.72 -2.10
C GLN A 35 -12.22 -11.00 -2.50
N THR A 36 -12.76 -11.73 -3.48
CA THR A 36 -12.04 -12.85 -4.10
C THR A 36 -10.83 -12.33 -4.88
N VAL A 37 -9.72 -13.06 -4.85
CA VAL A 37 -8.54 -12.75 -5.66
C VAL A 37 -8.94 -12.59 -7.14
N PRO A 38 -8.57 -11.49 -7.81
CA PRO A 38 -8.87 -11.30 -9.22
C PRO A 38 -8.26 -12.41 -10.10
N VAL A 39 -9.01 -12.85 -11.11
CA VAL A 39 -8.63 -14.00 -11.97
C VAL A 39 -7.34 -13.81 -12.77
N ASN A 40 -6.94 -12.55 -12.99
CA ASN A 40 -5.71 -12.16 -13.68
C ASN A 40 -4.47 -12.18 -12.77
N PHE A 41 -4.64 -12.33 -11.45
CA PHE A 41 -3.52 -12.41 -10.51
C PHE A 41 -2.85 -13.78 -10.60
N LYS A 42 -1.52 -13.80 -10.53
CA LYS A 42 -0.72 -15.03 -10.59
C LYS A 42 -0.32 -15.48 -9.19
N ASN A 43 -0.60 -16.73 -8.83
CA ASN A 43 -0.10 -17.31 -7.59
C ASN A 43 1.44 -17.28 -7.61
N TYR A 44 2.03 -16.68 -6.58
CA TYR A 44 3.46 -16.40 -6.50
C TYR A 44 4.23 -17.48 -5.72
N GLY A 45 3.54 -18.52 -5.23
CA GLY A 45 4.13 -19.70 -4.59
C GLY A 45 4.75 -19.45 -3.21
N SER A 46 4.93 -18.20 -2.80
CA SER A 46 5.35 -17.82 -1.46
C SER A 46 4.16 -17.49 -0.58
N GLY A 47 4.32 -17.68 0.73
CA GLY A 47 3.33 -17.31 1.72
C GLY A 47 3.61 -15.92 2.31
N ALA A 48 2.57 -15.22 2.72
CA ALA A 48 2.69 -14.02 3.55
C ALA A 48 2.01 -14.28 4.89
N LEU A 49 2.68 -13.93 5.97
CA LEU A 49 2.12 -14.05 7.31
C LEU A 49 1.07 -12.96 7.51
N LEU A 50 -0.14 -13.34 7.91
CA LEU A 50 -1.14 -12.40 8.40
C LEU A 50 -0.86 -12.03 9.87
N ASP A 51 -0.40 -13.02 10.63
CA ASP A 51 -0.02 -12.89 12.03
C ASP A 51 1.07 -13.94 12.35
N SER A 52 1.38 -14.16 13.63
CA SER A 52 2.42 -15.09 14.07
C SER A 52 2.14 -16.56 13.73
N THR A 53 0.92 -16.91 13.31
CA THR A 53 0.46 -18.30 13.11
C THR A 53 -0.21 -18.52 11.76
N THR A 54 -0.73 -17.47 11.11
CA THR A 54 -1.51 -17.59 9.89
C THR A 54 -0.67 -17.27 8.67
N LEU A 55 -0.41 -18.27 7.83
CA LEU A 55 0.24 -18.11 6.53
C LEU A 55 -0.80 -18.09 5.41
N LEU A 56 -0.74 -17.08 4.55
CA LEU A 56 -1.65 -16.87 3.43
C LEU A 56 -0.97 -17.15 2.09
N HIS A 57 -1.72 -17.61 1.09
CA HIS A 57 -1.22 -17.73 -0.27
C HIS A 57 -1.08 -16.34 -0.90
N THR A 58 0.08 -16.06 -1.50
CA THR A 58 0.30 -14.78 -2.17
C THR A 58 0.08 -14.85 -3.67
N TYR A 59 -0.45 -13.76 -4.19
CA TYR A 59 -0.79 -13.59 -5.60
C TYR A 59 -0.24 -12.23 -6.05
N ALA A 60 0.41 -12.19 -7.20
CA ALA A 60 0.93 -10.95 -7.79
C ALA A 60 -0.06 -10.38 -8.81
N ALA A 61 -0.28 -9.07 -8.74
CA ALA A 61 -0.99 -8.33 -9.78
C ALA A 61 -0.24 -8.44 -11.13
N PRO A 62 -0.92 -8.32 -12.28
CA PRO A 62 -0.29 -8.44 -13.60
C PRO A 62 0.87 -7.46 -13.85
N ASP A 63 0.78 -6.26 -13.28
CA ASP A 63 1.80 -5.21 -13.38
C ASP A 63 2.94 -5.39 -12.36
N GLY A 64 2.80 -6.34 -11.42
CA GLY A 64 3.74 -6.61 -10.35
C GLY A 64 3.79 -5.55 -9.24
N ARG A 65 2.94 -4.51 -9.29
CA ARG A 65 2.98 -3.39 -8.33
C ARG A 65 2.34 -3.73 -6.99
N PHE A 66 1.43 -4.69 -6.98
CA PHE A 66 0.74 -5.15 -5.77
C PHE A 66 0.82 -6.66 -5.64
N ARG A 67 0.78 -7.11 -4.39
CA ARG A 67 0.51 -8.49 -4.01
C ARG A 67 -0.75 -8.54 -3.17
N ALA A 68 -1.56 -9.56 -3.40
CA ALA A 68 -2.66 -9.92 -2.53
C ALA A 68 -2.28 -11.19 -1.76
N ALA A 69 -2.57 -11.25 -0.48
CA ALA A 69 -2.50 -12.48 0.30
C ALA A 69 -3.93 -12.91 0.65
N ALA A 70 -4.26 -14.16 0.33
CA ALA A 70 -5.61 -14.69 0.47
C ALA A 70 -5.64 -15.97 1.29
N ASP A 71 -6.81 -16.22 1.90
CA ASP A 71 -7.07 -17.45 2.64
C ASP A 71 -7.36 -18.64 1.70
N ALA A 72 -7.63 -19.82 2.28
CA ALA A 72 -7.89 -21.04 1.53
C ALA A 72 -9.14 -20.97 0.62
N ASN A 73 -10.05 -20.01 0.85
CA ASN A 73 -11.23 -19.79 0.00
C ASN A 73 -10.94 -18.76 -1.12
N GLY A 74 -9.71 -18.26 -1.22
CA GLY A 74 -9.34 -17.22 -2.16
C GLY A 74 -9.84 -15.83 -1.76
N LEU A 75 -10.25 -15.63 -0.50
CA LEU A 75 -10.64 -14.29 -0.02
C LEU A 75 -9.40 -13.51 0.39
N VAL A 76 -9.23 -12.32 -0.17
CA VAL A 76 -8.12 -11.42 0.10
C VAL A 76 -8.21 -10.95 1.55
N ARG A 77 -7.14 -11.18 2.31
CA ARG A 77 -6.99 -10.75 3.71
C ARG A 77 -5.93 -9.68 3.90
N MET A 78 -5.08 -9.50 2.89
CA MET A 78 -4.03 -8.50 2.95
C MET A 78 -3.64 -8.06 1.55
N VAL A 79 -3.33 -6.77 1.40
CA VAL A 79 -2.79 -6.17 0.17
C VAL A 79 -1.45 -5.54 0.50
N ILE A 80 -0.42 -5.85 -0.29
CA ILE A 80 0.96 -5.40 -0.09
C ILE A 80 1.42 -4.68 -1.37
N PRO A 81 1.57 -3.35 -1.37
CA PRO A 81 2.30 -2.64 -2.41
C PRO A 81 3.76 -3.10 -2.45
N VAL A 82 4.22 -3.43 -3.64
CA VAL A 82 5.61 -3.82 -3.94
C VAL A 82 6.35 -2.69 -4.64
N ALA A 83 5.62 -1.75 -5.25
CA ALA A 83 6.24 -0.63 -5.95
C ALA A 83 6.88 0.37 -4.98
N ASP A 84 8.14 0.73 -5.22
CA ASP A 84 8.92 1.67 -4.39
C ASP A 84 8.30 3.08 -4.31
N ASP A 85 7.49 3.43 -5.32
CA ASP A 85 6.80 4.72 -5.42
C ASP A 85 5.48 4.77 -4.66
N PHE A 86 5.00 3.64 -4.10
CA PHE A 86 3.75 3.62 -3.36
C PHE A 86 3.81 4.53 -2.12
N ARG A 87 2.72 5.24 -1.89
CA ARG A 87 2.49 6.09 -0.72
C ARG A 87 1.08 5.78 -0.20
N SER A 88 0.93 5.60 1.11
CA SER A 88 -0.41 5.53 1.73
C SER A 88 -1.14 6.88 1.55
N PRO A 89 -2.45 6.95 1.81
CA PRO A 89 -3.19 8.21 1.79
C PRO A 89 -2.61 9.30 2.71
N GLU A 90 -1.95 8.92 3.80
CA GLU A 90 -1.23 9.80 4.72
C GLU A 90 0.18 10.19 4.22
N GLY A 91 0.61 9.67 3.07
CA GLY A 91 1.94 9.92 2.50
C GLY A 91 3.05 9.01 3.03
N ILE A 92 2.73 7.99 3.82
CA ILE A 92 3.71 7.06 4.39
C ILE A 92 4.19 6.05 3.32
N SER A 93 5.49 5.72 3.35
CA SER A 93 6.13 4.73 2.46
C SER A 93 7.18 3.90 3.18
N GLN A 94 7.81 2.96 2.47
CA GLN A 94 9.02 2.27 2.95
C GLN A 94 10.21 3.21 3.19
N SER A 95 10.21 4.41 2.59
CA SER A 95 11.17 5.46 2.90
C SER A 95 10.69 6.41 4.01
N SER A 96 9.76 5.98 4.86
CA SER A 96 9.33 6.72 6.05
C SER A 96 9.91 6.07 7.31
N THR A 97 10.10 6.85 8.37
CA THR A 97 10.58 6.35 9.67
C THR A 97 9.43 6.17 10.65
N PHE A 98 9.68 5.48 11.76
CA PHE A 98 8.74 5.29 12.85
C PHE A 98 8.21 6.63 13.41
N ALA A 99 9.08 7.65 13.53
CA ALA A 99 8.67 8.98 13.94
C ALA A 99 7.62 9.58 12.99
N ALA A 100 7.86 9.53 11.67
CA ALA A 100 6.94 10.04 10.67
C ALA A 100 5.58 9.31 10.69
N VAL A 101 5.57 8.00 10.97
CA VAL A 101 4.30 7.26 11.12
C VAL A 101 3.54 7.71 12.37
N LYS A 102 4.23 7.93 13.49
CA LYS A 102 3.58 8.45 14.72
C LYS A 102 2.99 9.85 14.56
N GLU A 103 3.45 10.64 13.58
CA GLU A 103 2.86 11.96 13.29
C GLU A 103 1.47 11.87 12.64
N VAL A 104 1.12 10.72 12.04
CA VAL A 104 -0.15 10.55 11.30
C VAL A 104 -1.14 9.63 12.00
N THR A 105 -0.80 9.07 13.16
CA THR A 105 -1.67 8.14 13.89
C THR A 105 -1.31 8.03 15.36
N ASP A 106 -2.35 7.97 16.20
CA ASP A 106 -2.27 7.73 17.65
C ASP A 106 -2.46 6.25 18.01
N SER A 107 -2.47 5.34 17.02
CA SER A 107 -2.71 3.93 17.25
C SER A 107 -1.62 3.30 18.12
N ALA A 108 -2.03 2.40 19.02
CA ALA A 108 -1.10 1.66 19.86
C ALA A 108 -0.19 0.75 19.00
N LEU A 109 1.10 0.74 19.32
CA LEU A 109 2.06 -0.15 18.69
C LEU A 109 1.77 -1.61 19.06
N ARG A 110 1.49 -2.45 18.07
CA ARG A 110 1.21 -3.88 18.27
C ARG A 110 2.44 -4.72 17.95
N LYS A 111 2.88 -5.56 18.89
CA LYS A 111 3.97 -6.52 18.68
C LYS A 111 3.41 -7.85 18.18
N VAL A 112 3.88 -8.32 17.01
CA VAL A 112 3.54 -9.65 16.46
C VAL A 112 4.82 -10.47 16.28
N PRO A 113 5.14 -11.39 17.21
CA PRO A 113 6.37 -12.19 17.16
C PRO A 113 6.54 -12.93 15.83
N GLY A 114 7.75 -12.87 15.25
CA GLY A 114 8.06 -13.49 13.96
C GLY A 114 7.49 -12.77 12.74
N TYR A 115 6.82 -11.63 12.92
CA TYR A 115 6.24 -10.84 11.84
C TYR A 115 6.70 -9.37 11.87
N GLY A 116 6.58 -8.70 13.02
CA GLY A 116 7.01 -7.30 13.17
C GLY A 116 6.20 -6.52 14.19
N TYR A 117 6.54 -5.25 14.32
CA TYR A 117 5.73 -4.26 15.02
C TYR A 117 4.81 -3.55 14.02
N LEU A 118 3.55 -3.38 14.40
CA LEU A 118 2.49 -2.86 13.52
C LEU A 118 1.93 -1.58 14.11
N LEU A 119 1.75 -0.58 13.26
CA LEU A 119 1.08 0.66 13.61
C LEU A 119 0.03 0.96 12.53
N ASP A 120 -1.23 0.91 12.95
CA ASP A 120 -2.39 1.11 12.07
C ASP A 120 -2.60 2.60 11.80
N MET A 121 -2.90 2.95 10.54
CA MET A 121 -3.10 4.32 10.08
C MET A 121 -4.59 4.58 9.79
N PRO A 122 -5.08 5.84 9.83
CA PRO A 122 -6.51 6.16 9.68
C PRO A 122 -7.15 5.66 8.40
N SER A 123 -6.39 5.52 7.31
CA SER A 123 -6.85 4.98 6.03
C SER A 123 -7.07 3.46 6.00
N GLY A 124 -6.80 2.75 7.10
CA GLY A 124 -6.85 1.28 7.18
C GLY A 124 -5.59 0.59 6.66
N TRP A 125 -4.56 1.35 6.30
CA TRP A 125 -3.23 0.82 6.04
C TRP A 125 -2.45 0.62 7.35
N THR A 126 -1.52 -0.31 7.36
CA THR A 126 -0.65 -0.62 8.49
C THR A 126 0.81 -0.50 8.06
N ALA A 127 1.59 0.28 8.80
CA ALA A 127 3.04 0.30 8.68
C ALA A 127 3.65 -0.83 9.53
N VAL A 128 4.55 -1.62 8.92
CA VAL A 128 5.22 -2.74 9.59
C VAL A 128 6.71 -2.45 9.76
N PHE A 129 7.22 -2.70 10.96
CA PHE A 129 8.63 -2.52 11.33
C PHE A 129 9.21 -3.85 11.81
N CYS A 130 10.16 -4.39 11.05
CA CYS A 130 10.93 -5.57 11.43
C CYS A 130 12.25 -5.13 12.07
N VAL A 131 12.46 -5.44 13.35
CA VAL A 131 13.65 -5.05 14.10
C VAL A 131 14.37 -6.29 14.64
N GLY A 132 15.62 -6.47 14.22
CA GLY A 132 16.43 -7.65 14.55
C GLY A 132 16.08 -8.88 13.72
N ASN A 133 16.66 -10.03 14.10
CA ASN A 133 16.52 -11.30 13.39
C ASN A 133 15.16 -11.95 13.63
N GLY A 134 14.58 -11.82 14.83
CA GLY A 134 13.22 -12.28 15.14
C GLY A 134 12.13 -11.33 14.69
N MET A 135 12.48 -10.30 13.90
CA MET A 135 11.64 -9.17 13.46
C MET A 135 11.04 -8.32 14.59
N THR A 136 11.20 -8.73 15.85
CA THR A 136 10.62 -8.11 17.04
C THR A 136 11.56 -8.18 18.25
N ASP A 137 12.87 -8.17 18.00
CA ASP A 137 13.90 -8.36 19.02
C ASP A 137 14.01 -7.14 19.96
N SER A 138 13.70 -5.95 19.45
CA SER A 138 13.58 -4.71 20.20
C SER A 138 12.51 -3.81 19.57
N GLU A 139 11.90 -2.92 20.35
CA GLU A 139 10.94 -1.95 19.81
C GLU A 139 11.60 -1.01 18.78
N PRO A 140 10.86 -0.57 17.74
CA PRO A 140 11.34 0.43 16.80
C PRO A 140 11.60 1.75 17.51
N ASN A 141 12.73 2.38 17.20
CA ASN A 141 13.02 3.76 17.60
C ASN A 141 12.62 4.73 16.48
N ASP A 142 12.66 6.04 16.76
CA ASP A 142 12.24 7.11 15.86
C ASP A 142 12.91 7.09 14.46
N ASN A 143 14.10 6.49 14.35
CA ASN A 143 14.85 6.37 13.10
C ASN A 143 14.67 5.01 12.40
N THR A 144 13.83 4.12 12.95
CA THR A 144 13.57 2.80 12.35
C THR A 144 12.71 2.99 11.11
N TRP A 145 13.19 2.50 9.96
CA TRP A 145 12.46 2.59 8.69
C TRP A 145 11.30 1.62 8.63
N VAL A 146 10.24 2.02 7.94
CA VAL A 146 9.13 1.13 7.57
C VAL A 146 9.68 -0.01 6.70
N THR A 147 9.45 -1.25 7.12
CA THR A 147 9.89 -2.44 6.35
C THR A 147 8.95 -2.67 5.16
N PHE A 148 7.65 -2.60 5.40
CA PHE A 148 6.63 -2.59 4.35
C PHE A 148 5.32 -2.01 4.87
N ILE A 149 4.42 -1.73 3.94
CA ILE A 149 3.07 -1.24 4.21
C ILE A 149 2.09 -2.28 3.69
N CYS A 150 0.99 -2.49 4.39
CA CYS A 150 -0.06 -3.39 3.93
C CYS A 150 -1.44 -2.92 4.39
N GLN A 151 -2.48 -3.27 3.65
CA GLN A 151 -3.88 -3.09 4.06
C GLN A 151 -4.44 -4.44 4.50
N ARG A 152 -5.27 -4.46 5.55
CA ARG A 152 -5.76 -5.70 6.20
C ARG A 152 -7.20 -5.57 6.66
#